data_AF-A0A061IWU6-F1
#
_entry.id   AF-A0A061IWU6-F1
#
_cell.length_a   1.000
_cell.length_b   1.000
_cell.length_c   1.000
_cell.angle_alpha   90.00
_cell.angle_beta   90.00
_cell.angle_gamma   90.00
#
_symmetry.space_group_name_H-M   'P 1'
#
loop_
_entity.id
_entity.type
_entity.pdbx_description
1 polymer ?
#
loop_
_entity_poly.entity_id
_entity_poly.type
_entity_poly.pdbx_seq_one_letter_code
_entity_poly.pdbx_strand_id
1 'polypeptide(L)'
;MQLRNSMKDEARMREERQCRAQKELERLREAREAKDALRRAEEEAEKLEEEEKRQQVLRAREAEFQERLGRLRVYQEQQRELQEKERAVQRAIEEEAALKKAIQQDHNAKRVEERKKEYAEKCRLRKKKQEEIAELNRAHQRTLEAFFKGVERRLGVTCDAERVLQPTTSSQQEAPFVSFSEAAQCKLHGYTVEDVMRDPRFRLQLALLEAGLHQTPYGREVISAGYHVPAAQRASEDNPLRLEY
;
A
#
# COMPACT_ATOMS: atom_id res chain seq x y z
N MET A 1 48.23 31.85 134.58
CA MET A 1 48.95 31.16 133.48
C MET A 1 48.11 30.09 132.75
N GLN A 2 47.04 29.53 133.33
CA GLN A 2 46.25 28.44 132.70
C GLN A 2 45.20 28.89 131.66
N LEU A 3 44.56 30.07 131.83
CA LEU A 3 43.54 30.60 130.91
C LEU A 3 44.07 31.09 129.54
N ARG A 4 45.36 31.46 129.46
CA ARG A 4 45.99 31.91 128.20
C ARG A 4 46.36 30.75 127.28
N ASN A 5 46.49 29.54 127.83
CA ASN A 5 46.75 28.31 127.07
C ASN A 5 45.43 27.71 126.56
N SER A 6 44.37 27.70 127.38
CA SER A 6 43.04 27.20 126.94
C SER A 6 42.46 27.99 125.76
N MET A 7 42.64 29.32 125.73
CA MET A 7 42.18 30.16 124.61
C MET A 7 42.98 29.93 123.31
N LYS A 8 44.25 29.55 123.41
CA LYS A 8 45.09 29.20 122.25
C LYS A 8 44.76 27.81 121.72
N ASP A 9 44.47 26.87 122.62
CA ASP A 9 44.07 25.51 122.25
C ASP A 9 42.66 25.52 121.63
N GLU A 10 41.72 26.32 122.15
CA GLU A 10 40.41 26.53 121.52
C GLU A 10 40.50 27.18 120.14
N ALA A 11 41.39 28.16 119.93
CA ALA A 11 41.62 28.77 118.62
C ALA A 11 42.16 27.76 117.60
N ARG A 12 43.14 26.92 118.00
CA ARG A 12 43.64 25.81 117.17
C ARG A 12 42.57 24.79 116.84
N MET A 13 41.73 24.41 117.81
CA MET A 13 40.61 23.50 117.58
C MET A 13 39.55 24.09 116.62
N ARG A 14 39.38 25.41 116.57
CA ARG A 14 38.51 26.09 115.60
C ARG A 14 39.14 26.14 114.21
N GLU A 15 40.44 26.45 114.11
CA GLU A 15 41.19 26.43 112.85
C GLU A 15 41.23 25.02 112.23
N GLU A 16 41.44 23.98 113.04
CA GLU A 16 41.39 22.58 112.58
C GLU A 16 39.99 22.20 112.09
N ARG A 17 38.93 22.62 112.78
CA ARG A 17 37.54 22.40 112.33
C ARG A 17 37.24 23.14 111.03
N GLN A 18 37.71 24.38 110.88
CA GLN A 18 37.57 25.16 109.65
C GLN A 18 38.34 24.53 108.49
N CYS A 19 39.58 24.06 108.73
CA CYS A 19 40.38 23.37 107.73
C CYS A 19 39.75 22.03 107.31
N ARG A 20 39.19 21.26 108.25
CA ARG A 20 38.44 20.03 107.93
C ARG A 20 37.18 20.32 107.12
N ALA A 21 36.39 21.32 107.52
CA ALA A 21 35.21 21.74 106.78
C ALA A 21 35.54 22.25 105.38
N GLN A 22 36.63 23.00 105.20
CA GLN A 22 37.11 23.46 103.89
C GLN A 22 37.54 22.28 103.01
N LYS A 23 38.30 21.32 103.54
CA LYS A 23 38.70 20.11 102.81
C LYS A 23 37.50 19.25 102.41
N GLU A 24 36.48 19.15 103.26
CA GLU A 24 35.23 18.45 102.93
C GLU A 24 34.44 19.17 101.84
N LEU A 25 34.37 20.51 101.89
CA LEU A 25 33.75 21.31 100.83
C LEU A 25 34.49 21.21 99.49
N GLU A 26 35.82 21.21 99.50
CA GLU A 26 36.65 20.99 98.30
C GLU A 26 36.39 19.61 97.69
N ARG A 27 36.38 18.54 98.50
CA ARG A 27 36.03 17.19 98.03
C ARG A 27 34.63 17.11 97.43
N LEU A 28 33.65 17.79 98.03
CA LEU A 28 32.29 17.85 97.50
C LEU A 28 32.19 18.65 96.20
N ARG A 29 33.01 19.71 96.04
CA ARG A 29 33.14 20.47 94.79
C ARG A 29 33.77 19.63 93.69
N GLU A 30 34.89 18.97 93.96
CA GLU A 30 35.55 18.06 93.03
C GLU A 30 34.62 16.92 92.60
N ALA A 31 33.88 16.31 93.53
CA ALA A 31 32.91 15.26 93.22
C ALA A 31 31.74 15.77 92.36
N ARG A 32 31.32 17.03 92.55
CA ARG A 32 30.28 17.67 91.72
C ARG A 32 30.81 18.01 90.34
N GLU A 33 32.00 18.60 90.25
CA GLU A 33 32.66 18.94 88.99
C GLU A 33 32.94 17.69 88.15
N ALA A 34 33.37 16.58 88.77
CA ALA A 34 33.54 15.31 88.08
C ALA A 34 32.21 14.74 87.53
N LYS A 35 31.12 14.85 88.29
CA LYS A 35 29.78 14.46 87.82
C LYS A 35 29.28 15.36 86.69
N ASP A 36 29.50 16.67 86.79
CA ASP A 36 29.11 17.62 85.76
C ASP A 36 29.97 17.46 84.49
N ALA A 37 31.25 17.06 84.63
CA ALA A 37 32.13 16.74 83.50
C ALA A 37 31.72 15.43 82.81
N LEU A 38 31.36 14.39 83.57
CA LEU A 38 30.83 13.14 83.01
C LEU A 38 29.53 13.36 82.23
N ARG A 39 28.59 14.15 82.78
CA ARG A 39 27.34 14.51 82.09
C ARG A 39 27.59 15.24 80.77
N ARG A 40 28.52 16.21 80.77
CA ARG A 40 28.89 16.92 79.54
C ARG A 40 29.52 15.98 78.50
N ALA A 41 30.38 15.06 78.94
CA ALA A 41 30.99 14.08 78.05
C ALA A 41 29.96 13.11 77.46
N GLU A 42 28.97 12.68 78.25
CA GLU A 42 27.83 11.87 77.78
C GLU A 42 26.98 12.65 76.77
N GLU A 43 26.61 13.91 77.08
CA GLU A 43 25.84 14.76 76.15
C GLU A 43 26.59 15.08 74.84
N GLU A 44 27.92 15.24 74.90
CA GLU A 44 28.77 15.44 73.71
C GLU A 44 28.87 14.15 72.89
N ALA A 45 29.00 12.99 73.53
CA ALA A 45 29.00 11.69 72.86
C ALA A 45 27.66 11.42 72.15
N GLU A 46 26.52 11.70 72.82
CA GLU A 46 25.19 11.56 72.22
C GLU A 46 25.01 12.47 71.00
N LYS A 47 25.48 13.73 71.08
CA LYS A 47 25.44 14.67 69.93
C LYS A 47 26.28 14.18 68.76
N LEU A 48 27.49 13.67 69.02
CA LEU A 48 28.35 13.12 67.98
C LEU A 48 27.72 11.89 67.32
N GLU A 49 27.13 10.98 68.10
CA GLU A 49 26.41 9.84 67.54
C GLU A 49 25.19 10.24 66.69
N GLU A 50 24.43 11.24 67.13
CA GLU A 50 23.32 11.77 66.35
C GLU A 50 23.78 12.42 65.04
N GLU A 51 24.87 13.18 65.08
CA GLU A 51 25.47 13.78 63.89
C GLU A 51 25.99 12.72 62.93
N GLU A 52 26.64 11.67 63.42
CA GLU A 52 27.07 10.54 62.60
C GLU A 52 25.89 9.81 61.95
N LYS A 53 24.81 9.53 62.71
CA LYS A 53 23.59 8.93 62.17
C LYS A 53 22.96 9.81 61.08
N ARG A 54 22.91 11.14 61.29
CA ARG A 54 22.40 12.09 60.28
C ARG A 54 23.28 12.10 59.03
N GLN A 55 24.61 12.09 59.18
CA GLN A 55 25.54 12.04 58.07
C GLN A 55 25.42 10.74 57.26
N GLN A 56 25.24 9.60 57.93
CA GLN A 56 25.03 8.31 57.26
C GLN A 56 23.76 8.31 56.41
N VAL A 57 22.66 8.88 56.93
CA VAL A 57 21.40 9.01 56.16
C VAL A 57 21.59 9.92 54.94
N LEU A 58 22.32 11.02 55.06
CA LEU A 58 22.60 11.90 53.92
C LEU A 58 23.46 11.19 52.86
N ARG A 59 24.52 10.49 53.27
CA ARG A 59 25.37 9.71 52.35
C ARG A 59 24.59 8.62 51.63
N ALA A 60 23.70 7.91 52.33
CA ALA A 60 22.83 6.91 51.72
C ALA A 60 21.90 7.53 50.67
N ARG A 61 21.28 8.68 50.98
CA ARG A 61 20.42 9.41 50.02
C ARG A 61 21.18 9.90 48.81
N GLU A 62 22.40 10.41 48.99
CA GLU A 62 23.27 10.85 47.89
C GLU A 62 23.66 9.68 46.99
N ALA A 63 24.01 8.52 47.57
CA ALA A 63 24.32 7.32 46.81
C ALA A 63 23.12 6.84 45.98
N GLU A 64 21.92 6.76 46.58
CA GLU A 64 20.69 6.42 45.85
C GLU A 64 20.39 7.39 44.71
N PHE A 65 20.61 8.69 44.94
CA PHE A 65 20.40 9.70 43.91
C PHE A 65 21.38 9.54 42.75
N GLN A 66 22.66 9.28 43.04
CA GLN A 66 23.66 9.01 42.00
C GLN A 66 23.33 7.75 41.21
N GLU A 67 22.87 6.67 41.85
CA GLU A 67 22.41 5.49 41.14
C GLU A 67 21.24 5.78 40.20
N ARG A 68 20.23 6.53 40.68
CA ARG A 68 19.07 6.92 39.85
C ARG A 68 19.50 7.77 38.66
N LEU A 69 20.43 8.70 38.85
CA LEU A 69 21.00 9.48 37.75
C LEU A 69 21.76 8.60 36.75
N GLY A 70 22.53 7.62 37.23
CA GLY A 70 23.21 6.64 36.37
C GLY A 70 22.22 5.87 35.51
N ARG A 71 21.15 5.33 36.13
CA ARG A 71 20.08 4.61 35.41
C ARG A 71 19.37 5.50 34.38
N LEU A 72 19.12 6.77 34.72
CA LEU A 72 18.49 7.72 33.81
C LEU A 72 19.38 8.01 32.58
N ARG A 73 20.69 8.14 32.77
CA ARG A 73 21.64 8.35 31.66
C ARG A 73 21.65 7.16 30.70
N VAL A 74 21.75 5.94 31.24
CA VAL A 74 21.69 4.71 30.44
C VAL A 74 20.39 4.61 29.65
N TYR A 75 19.26 4.93 30.29
CA TYR A 75 17.96 4.95 29.61
C TYR A 75 17.91 5.99 28.46
N GLN A 76 18.46 7.18 28.68
CA GLN A 76 18.53 8.21 27.63
C GLN A 76 19.43 7.79 26.46
N GLU A 77 20.55 7.14 26.73
CA GLU A 77 21.44 6.59 25.71
C GLU A 77 20.73 5.50 24.88
N GLN A 78 20.05 4.56 25.56
CA GLN A 78 19.24 3.54 24.89
C GLN A 78 18.15 4.14 24.00
N GLN A 79 17.46 5.19 24.48
CA GLN A 79 16.47 5.90 23.68
C GLN A 79 17.07 6.56 22.44
N ARG A 80 18.25 7.16 22.55
CA ARG A 80 18.96 7.76 21.40
C ARG A 80 19.37 6.69 20.39
N GLU A 81 19.93 5.58 20.85
CA GLU A 81 20.31 4.47 19.98
C GLU A 81 19.10 3.87 19.24
N LEU A 82 17.96 3.73 19.93
CA LEU A 82 16.73 3.25 19.29
C LEU A 82 16.26 4.22 18.22
N GLN A 83 16.24 5.53 18.50
CA GLN A 83 15.87 6.55 17.51
C GLN A 83 16.82 6.57 16.31
N GLU A 84 18.11 6.39 16.52
CA GLU A 84 19.09 6.31 15.43
C GLU A 84 18.88 5.07 14.56
N LYS A 85 18.62 3.91 15.19
CA LYS A 85 18.27 2.67 14.47
C LYS A 85 16.99 2.81 13.68
N GLU A 86 15.94 3.41 14.25
CA GLU A 86 14.68 3.67 13.55
C GLU A 86 14.88 4.60 12.34
N ARG A 87 15.65 5.68 12.50
CA ARG A 87 16.00 6.57 11.38
C ARG A 87 16.82 5.87 10.31
N ALA A 88 17.76 5.01 10.69
CA ALA A 88 18.55 4.23 9.74
C ALA A 88 17.67 3.27 8.93
N VAL A 89 16.73 2.59 9.60
CA VAL A 89 15.74 1.71 8.94
C VAL A 89 14.84 2.50 8.01
N GLN A 90 14.35 3.68 8.43
CA GLN A 90 13.54 4.54 7.57
C GLN A 90 14.29 4.98 6.32
N ARG A 91 15.56 5.41 6.46
CA ARG A 91 16.41 5.77 5.31
C ARG A 91 16.60 4.60 4.35
N ALA A 92 16.87 3.39 4.86
CA ALA A 92 16.99 2.19 4.03
C ALA A 92 15.69 1.89 3.25
N ILE A 93 14.52 2.04 3.89
CA ILE A 93 13.22 1.88 3.23
C ILE A 93 13.02 2.95 2.13
N GLU A 94 13.39 4.20 2.40
CA GLU A 94 13.30 5.30 1.44
C GLU A 94 14.22 5.07 0.23
N GLU A 95 15.44 4.60 0.45
CA GLU A 95 16.40 4.24 -0.59
C GLU A 95 15.88 3.08 -1.46
N GLU A 96 15.36 2.02 -0.85
CA GLU A 96 14.73 0.92 -1.59
C GLU A 96 13.52 1.39 -2.42
N ALA A 97 12.68 2.27 -1.84
CA ALA A 97 11.52 2.82 -2.53
C ALA A 97 11.95 3.71 -3.71
N ALA A 98 13.02 4.49 -3.56
CA ALA A 98 13.60 5.30 -4.63
C ALA A 98 14.14 4.42 -5.76
N LEU A 99 14.85 3.34 -5.45
CA LEU A 99 15.34 2.36 -6.43
C LEU A 99 14.19 1.70 -7.19
N LYS A 100 13.15 1.24 -6.48
CA LYS A 100 11.95 0.65 -7.11
C LYS A 100 11.27 1.65 -8.06
N LYS A 101 11.15 2.92 -7.66
CA LYS A 101 10.61 3.98 -8.52
C LYS A 101 11.47 4.21 -9.76
N ALA A 102 12.80 4.26 -9.62
CA ALA A 102 13.72 4.42 -10.75
C ALA A 102 13.58 3.27 -11.77
N ILE A 103 13.56 2.02 -11.30
CA ILE A 103 13.36 0.83 -12.16
C ILE A 103 12.03 0.91 -12.92
N GLN A 104 10.95 1.31 -12.23
CA GLN A 104 9.64 1.47 -12.85
C GLN A 104 9.63 2.60 -13.89
N GLN A 105 10.30 3.72 -13.61
CA GLN A 105 10.45 4.83 -14.55
C GLN A 105 11.19 4.38 -15.82
N ASP A 106 12.29 3.66 -15.68
CA ASP A 106 13.06 3.13 -16.81
C ASP A 106 12.23 2.16 -17.66
N HIS A 107 11.50 1.26 -17.02
CA HIS A 107 10.61 0.33 -17.73
C HIS A 107 9.49 1.06 -18.46
N ASN A 108 8.88 2.07 -17.82
CA ASN A 108 7.84 2.88 -18.45
C ASN A 108 8.39 3.71 -19.61
N ALA A 109 9.60 4.26 -19.49
CA ALA A 109 10.27 4.97 -20.57
C ALA A 109 10.49 4.06 -21.78
N LYS A 110 10.97 2.83 -21.57
CA LYS A 110 11.13 1.84 -22.65
C LYS A 110 9.80 1.53 -23.35
N ARG A 111 8.73 1.30 -22.59
CA ARG A 111 7.39 1.05 -23.17
C ARG A 111 6.85 2.23 -23.96
N VAL A 112 7.10 3.45 -23.50
CA VAL A 112 6.69 4.67 -24.22
C VAL A 112 7.44 4.79 -25.53
N GLU A 113 8.76 4.54 -25.53
CA GLU A 113 9.57 4.54 -26.75
C GLU A 113 9.12 3.46 -27.75
N GLU A 114 8.79 2.26 -27.29
CA GLU A 114 8.21 1.20 -28.13
C GLU A 114 6.88 1.65 -28.77
N ARG A 115 5.96 2.21 -27.98
CA ARG A 115 4.69 2.74 -28.51
C ARG A 115 4.88 3.84 -29.53
N LYS A 116 5.86 4.74 -29.32
CA LYS A 116 6.20 5.78 -30.29
C LYS A 116 6.69 5.17 -31.60
N LYS A 117 7.56 4.15 -31.54
CA LYS A 117 8.05 3.42 -32.72
C LYS A 117 6.92 2.72 -33.46
N GLU A 118 6.06 1.98 -32.74
CA GLU A 118 4.89 1.31 -33.33
C GLU A 118 3.95 2.30 -34.03
N TYR A 119 3.68 3.44 -33.39
CA TYR A 119 2.84 4.48 -33.97
C TYR A 119 3.47 5.09 -35.22
N ALA A 120 4.78 5.38 -35.18
CA ALA A 120 5.51 5.88 -36.35
C ALA A 120 5.48 4.89 -37.52
N GLU A 121 5.65 3.60 -37.27
CA GLU A 121 5.55 2.54 -38.29
C GLU A 121 4.12 2.42 -38.85
N LYS A 122 3.08 2.49 -38.01
CA LYS A 122 1.68 2.53 -38.48
C LYS A 122 1.41 3.75 -39.36
N CYS A 123 1.93 4.93 -39.00
CA CYS A 123 1.81 6.14 -39.82
C CYS A 123 2.52 5.99 -41.16
N ARG A 124 3.73 5.40 -41.18
CA ARG A 124 4.47 5.11 -42.42
C ARG A 124 3.69 4.15 -43.32
N LEU A 125 3.17 3.07 -42.76
CA LEU A 125 2.38 2.09 -43.51
C LEU A 125 1.11 2.71 -44.09
N ARG A 126 0.42 3.56 -43.30
CA ARG A 126 -0.77 4.28 -43.78
C ARG A 126 -0.46 5.20 -44.95
N LYS A 127 0.66 5.93 -44.89
CA LYS A 127 1.11 6.78 -46.00
C LYS A 127 1.41 5.97 -47.27
N LYS A 128 2.17 4.87 -47.14
CA LYS A 128 2.45 3.97 -48.28
C LYS A 128 1.17 3.44 -48.93
N LYS A 129 0.22 2.95 -48.12
CA LYS A 129 -1.08 2.49 -48.64
C LYS A 129 -1.87 3.60 -49.35
N GLN A 130 -1.83 4.83 -48.83
CA GLN A 130 -2.47 5.97 -49.48
C GLN A 130 -1.82 6.32 -50.82
N GLU A 131 -0.50 6.25 -50.90
CA GLU A 131 0.25 6.45 -52.14
C GLU A 131 -0.07 5.35 -53.16
N GLU A 132 -0.07 4.08 -52.76
CA GLU A 132 -0.45 2.95 -53.61
C GLU A 132 -1.87 3.09 -54.17
N ILE A 133 -2.84 3.47 -53.33
CA ILE A 133 -4.23 3.71 -53.77
C ILE A 133 -4.29 4.89 -54.76
N ALA A 134 -3.54 5.97 -54.50
CA ALA A 134 -3.50 7.12 -55.38
C ALA A 134 -2.87 6.76 -56.75
N GLU A 135 -1.82 5.93 -56.77
CA GLU A 135 -1.22 5.43 -58.01
C GLU A 135 -2.18 4.53 -58.79
N LEU A 136 -2.88 3.63 -58.10
CA LEU A 136 -3.86 2.73 -58.72
C LEU A 136 -5.04 3.51 -59.31
N ASN A 137 -5.52 4.53 -58.61
CA ASN A 137 -6.55 5.45 -59.12
C ASN A 137 -6.07 6.24 -60.34
N ARG A 138 -4.82 6.75 -60.33
CA ARG A 138 -4.24 7.43 -61.50
C ARG A 138 -4.10 6.50 -62.70
N ALA A 139 -3.67 5.26 -62.49
CA ALA A 139 -3.58 4.25 -63.54
C ALA A 139 -4.96 3.89 -64.11
N HIS A 140 -5.95 3.75 -63.23
CA HIS A 140 -7.34 3.50 -63.64
C HIS A 140 -7.91 4.66 -64.46
N GLN A 141 -7.73 5.90 -64.02
CA GLN A 141 -8.13 7.10 -64.75
C GLN A 141 -7.49 7.16 -66.15
N ARG A 142 -6.18 6.92 -66.25
CA ARG A 142 -5.49 6.85 -67.56
C ARG A 142 -6.07 5.77 -68.47
N THR A 143 -6.39 4.61 -67.91
CA THR A 143 -7.00 3.50 -68.66
C THR A 143 -8.39 3.88 -69.15
N LEU A 144 -9.21 4.52 -68.31
CA LEU A 144 -10.54 5.02 -68.69
C LEU A 144 -10.43 6.10 -69.77
N GLU A 145 -9.54 7.08 -69.63
CA GLU A 145 -9.31 8.11 -70.63
C GLU A 145 -8.89 7.51 -71.98
N ALA A 146 -8.01 6.51 -71.97
CA ALA A 146 -7.60 5.80 -73.18
C ALA A 146 -8.77 5.04 -73.82
N PHE A 147 -9.60 4.38 -73.00
CA PHE A 147 -10.81 3.71 -73.44
C PHE A 147 -11.78 4.69 -74.10
N PHE A 148 -12.14 5.79 -73.42
CA PHE A 148 -13.08 6.78 -73.96
C PHE A 148 -12.55 7.45 -75.23
N LYS A 149 -11.26 7.81 -75.29
CA LYS A 149 -10.63 8.29 -76.54
C LYS A 149 -10.71 7.27 -77.67
N GLY A 150 -10.58 5.97 -77.36
CA GLY A 150 -10.74 4.90 -78.33
C GLY A 150 -12.18 4.74 -78.82
N VAL A 151 -13.15 4.88 -77.91
CA VAL A 151 -14.59 4.84 -78.17
C VAL A 151 -15.01 6.03 -79.03
N GLU A 152 -14.59 7.26 -78.70
CA GLU A 152 -14.82 8.48 -79.49
C GLU A 152 -14.32 8.32 -80.93
N ARG A 153 -13.09 7.80 -81.11
CA ARG A 153 -12.51 7.55 -82.45
C ARG A 153 -13.30 6.53 -83.27
N ARG A 154 -13.90 5.53 -82.63
CA ARG A 154 -14.63 4.44 -83.32
C ARG A 154 -16.08 4.78 -83.60
N LEU A 155 -16.75 5.47 -82.69
CA LEU A 155 -18.16 5.82 -82.83
C LEU A 155 -18.36 7.03 -83.75
N GLY A 156 -17.39 7.94 -83.87
CA GLY A 156 -17.50 9.09 -84.77
C GLY A 156 -18.71 10.00 -84.48
N VAL A 157 -19.35 9.82 -83.31
CA VAL A 157 -20.52 10.58 -82.90
C VAL A 157 -20.03 11.86 -82.24
N THR A 158 -20.16 12.98 -82.93
CA THR A 158 -20.10 14.31 -82.33
C THR A 158 -21.22 14.41 -81.30
N CYS A 159 -20.95 14.92 -80.10
CA CYS A 159 -21.95 15.08 -79.04
C CYS A 159 -23.15 15.89 -79.56
N ASP A 160 -24.21 15.20 -79.96
CA ASP A 160 -25.45 15.80 -80.44
C ASP A 160 -26.39 15.99 -79.25
N ALA A 161 -26.36 17.19 -78.69
CA ALA A 161 -27.11 17.54 -77.47
C ALA A 161 -28.63 17.37 -77.66
N GLU A 162 -29.13 17.48 -78.89
CA GLU A 162 -30.56 17.34 -79.19
C GLU A 162 -31.02 15.88 -79.03
N ARG A 163 -30.17 14.91 -79.36
CA ARG A 163 -30.49 13.47 -79.23
C ARG A 163 -30.59 13.00 -77.78
N VAL A 164 -29.82 13.62 -76.87
CA VAL A 164 -29.87 13.32 -75.43
C VAL A 164 -31.18 13.80 -74.80
N LEU A 165 -31.77 14.87 -75.33
CA LEU A 165 -33.04 15.42 -74.85
C LEU A 165 -34.26 14.67 -75.41
N GLN A 166 -34.07 13.73 -76.34
CA GLN A 166 -35.17 12.93 -76.88
C GLN A 166 -35.63 11.90 -75.84
N PRO A 167 -36.95 11.80 -75.57
CA PRO A 167 -37.48 10.79 -74.66
C PRO A 167 -37.18 9.38 -75.18
N THR A 168 -36.66 8.52 -74.31
CA THR A 168 -36.43 7.11 -74.62
C THR A 168 -37.73 6.31 -74.50
N THR A 169 -37.81 5.16 -75.17
CA THR A 169 -38.99 4.28 -75.17
C THR A 169 -39.42 3.83 -73.77
N SER A 170 -38.51 3.74 -72.81
CA SER A 170 -38.82 3.46 -71.40
C SER A 170 -39.44 4.66 -70.68
N SER A 171 -39.02 5.90 -70.98
CA SER A 171 -39.66 7.12 -70.43
C SER A 171 -41.07 7.37 -70.99
N GLN A 172 -41.44 6.66 -72.05
CA GLN A 172 -42.80 6.69 -72.63
C GLN A 172 -43.70 5.57 -72.09
N GLN A 173 -43.20 4.68 -71.23
CA GLN A 173 -44.03 3.66 -70.59
C GLN A 173 -44.74 4.25 -69.38
N GLU A 174 -46.06 4.46 -69.50
CA GLU A 174 -46.97 4.72 -68.38
C GLU A 174 -47.16 3.42 -67.56
N ALA A 175 -46.17 3.04 -66.78
CA ALA A 175 -46.37 2.01 -65.76
C ALA A 175 -47.10 2.64 -64.55
N PRO A 176 -48.24 2.08 -64.10
CA PRO A 176 -48.97 2.63 -62.97
C PRO A 176 -48.11 2.58 -61.69
N PHE A 177 -48.14 3.68 -60.93
CA PHE A 177 -47.46 3.80 -59.65
C PHE A 177 -48.03 2.78 -58.65
N VAL A 178 -47.22 1.81 -58.25
CA VAL A 178 -47.57 0.83 -57.21
C VAL A 178 -47.33 1.47 -55.85
N SER A 179 -48.37 1.51 -55.01
CA SER A 179 -48.28 2.12 -53.69
C SER A 179 -47.37 1.29 -52.74
N PHE A 180 -46.69 1.94 -51.81
CA PHE A 180 -45.85 1.26 -50.80
C PHE A 180 -46.64 0.19 -50.01
N SER A 181 -47.94 0.43 -49.79
CA SER A 181 -48.88 -0.50 -49.17
C SER A 181 -49.08 -1.81 -49.94
N GLU A 182 -49.06 -1.77 -51.28
CA GLU A 182 -49.13 -2.99 -52.12
C GLU A 182 -47.78 -3.70 -52.18
N ALA A 183 -46.68 -2.95 -52.24
CA ALA A 183 -45.33 -3.53 -52.16
C ALA A 183 -45.06 -4.21 -50.81
N ALA A 184 -45.66 -3.72 -49.72
CA ALA A 184 -45.55 -4.31 -48.39
C ALA A 184 -46.32 -5.64 -48.23
N GLN A 185 -47.17 -6.02 -49.18
CA GLN A 185 -47.84 -7.33 -49.18
C GLN A 185 -46.95 -8.47 -49.69
N CYS A 186 -45.69 -8.19 -50.06
CA CYS A 186 -44.70 -9.21 -50.34
C CYS A 186 -44.49 -10.07 -49.10
N LYS A 187 -45.00 -11.31 -49.13
CA LYS A 187 -44.72 -12.33 -48.10
C LYS A 187 -43.21 -12.57 -48.06
N LEU A 188 -42.57 -12.15 -46.97
CA LEU A 188 -41.18 -12.48 -46.72
C LEU A 188 -41.08 -13.99 -46.49
N HIS A 189 -40.49 -14.70 -47.45
CA HIS A 189 -40.17 -16.11 -47.30
C HIS A 189 -38.92 -16.24 -46.42
N GLY A 190 -39.14 -16.43 -45.12
CA GLY A 190 -38.08 -16.63 -44.13
C GLY A 190 -38.49 -17.65 -43.06
N TYR A 191 -37.55 -18.01 -42.20
CA TYR A 191 -37.79 -18.92 -41.09
C TYR A 191 -38.61 -18.23 -40.00
N THR A 192 -39.66 -18.89 -39.53
CA THR A 192 -40.38 -18.45 -38.32
C THR A 192 -39.62 -18.84 -37.06
N VAL A 193 -39.97 -18.25 -35.92
CA VAL A 193 -39.37 -18.62 -34.62
C VAL A 193 -39.58 -20.11 -34.31
N GLU A 194 -40.72 -20.67 -34.74
CA GLU A 194 -41.02 -22.09 -34.61
C GLU A 194 -40.09 -22.95 -35.46
N ASP A 195 -39.79 -22.52 -36.69
CA ASP A 195 -38.84 -23.23 -37.57
C ASP A 195 -37.42 -23.23 -36.99
N VAL A 196 -36.99 -22.11 -36.40
CA VAL A 196 -35.68 -21.99 -35.75
C VAL A 196 -35.60 -22.86 -34.50
N MET A 197 -36.66 -22.90 -33.69
CA MET A 197 -36.72 -23.74 -32.49
C MET A 197 -36.78 -25.24 -32.80
N ARG A 198 -37.19 -25.62 -34.01
CA ARG A 198 -37.19 -27.01 -34.46
C ARG A 198 -35.80 -27.52 -34.86
N ASP A 199 -34.84 -26.62 -35.11
CA ASP A 199 -33.47 -26.98 -35.43
C ASP A 199 -32.73 -27.49 -34.16
N PRO A 200 -32.27 -28.76 -34.13
CA PRO A 200 -31.52 -29.29 -33.00
C PRO A 200 -30.21 -28.56 -32.75
N ARG A 201 -29.58 -27.96 -33.77
CA ARG A 201 -28.34 -27.19 -33.63
C ARG A 201 -28.57 -25.89 -32.87
N PHE A 202 -29.67 -25.21 -33.18
CA PHE A 202 -30.06 -23.98 -32.49
C PHE A 202 -30.38 -24.27 -31.02
N ARG A 203 -31.13 -25.35 -30.74
CA ARG A 203 -31.43 -25.80 -29.37
C ARG A 203 -30.17 -26.15 -28.59
N LEU A 204 -29.22 -26.84 -29.20
CA LEU A 204 -27.95 -27.20 -28.58
C LEU A 204 -27.11 -25.96 -28.25
N GLN A 205 -27.04 -25.00 -29.17
CA GLN A 205 -26.36 -23.72 -28.95
C GLN A 205 -27.00 -22.93 -27.80
N LEU A 206 -28.33 -22.90 -27.73
CA LEU A 206 -29.07 -22.25 -26.64
C LEU A 206 -28.75 -22.91 -25.29
N ALA A 207 -28.77 -24.24 -25.22
CA ALA A 207 -28.44 -24.99 -24.00
C ALA A 207 -26.97 -24.77 -23.56
N LEU A 208 -26.03 -24.72 -24.50
CA LEU A 208 -24.62 -24.40 -24.21
C LEU A 208 -24.43 -22.96 -23.72
N LEU A 209 -25.29 -22.04 -24.18
CA LEU A 209 -25.27 -20.65 -23.75
C LEU A 209 -25.84 -20.49 -22.34
N GLU A 210 -26.97 -21.15 -22.05
CA GLU A 210 -27.58 -21.22 -20.71
C GLU A 210 -26.64 -21.85 -19.67
N ALA A 211 -25.91 -22.90 -20.05
CA ALA A 211 -24.91 -23.54 -19.20
C ALA A 211 -23.56 -22.78 -19.13
N GLY A 212 -23.39 -21.68 -19.88
CA GLY A 212 -22.15 -20.89 -19.91
C GLY A 212 -20.96 -21.56 -20.63
N LEU A 213 -21.18 -22.67 -21.34
CA LEU A 213 -20.15 -23.50 -21.97
C LEU A 213 -19.83 -23.10 -23.42
N HIS A 214 -20.61 -22.21 -24.03
CA HIS A 214 -20.45 -21.77 -25.42
C HIS A 214 -19.07 -21.19 -25.78
N GLN A 215 -18.31 -20.68 -24.79
CA GLN A 215 -16.97 -20.13 -25.04
C GLN A 215 -15.84 -21.16 -24.96
N THR A 216 -16.11 -22.35 -24.42
CA THR A 216 -15.12 -23.42 -24.28
C THR A 216 -14.70 -23.95 -25.66
N PRO A 217 -13.47 -24.49 -25.81
CA PRO A 217 -13.02 -25.05 -27.09
C PRO A 217 -13.97 -26.15 -27.57
N TYR A 218 -14.40 -27.03 -26.67
CA TYR A 218 -15.36 -28.08 -26.95
C TYR A 218 -16.75 -27.53 -27.33
N GLY A 219 -17.26 -26.51 -26.62
CA GLY A 219 -18.52 -25.86 -26.96
C GLY A 219 -18.50 -25.23 -28.36
N ARG A 220 -17.38 -24.62 -28.75
CA ARG A 220 -17.19 -24.04 -30.10
C ARG A 220 -17.13 -25.12 -31.19
N GLU A 221 -16.46 -26.24 -30.91
CA GLU A 221 -16.41 -27.39 -31.82
C GLU A 221 -17.80 -28.01 -32.03
N VAL A 222 -18.56 -28.20 -30.95
CA VAL A 222 -19.91 -28.79 -31.00
C VAL A 222 -20.90 -27.89 -31.76
N ILE A 223 -20.81 -26.56 -31.62
CA ILE A 223 -21.67 -25.62 -32.36
C ILE A 223 -21.34 -25.62 -33.85
N SER A 224 -20.06 -25.71 -34.22
CA SER A 224 -19.60 -25.57 -35.61
C SER A 224 -19.66 -26.88 -36.41
N ALA A 225 -19.27 -28.00 -35.80
CA ALA A 225 -19.25 -29.31 -36.44
C ALA A 225 -20.57 -30.09 -36.25
N GLY A 226 -21.45 -29.62 -35.37
CA GLY A 226 -22.62 -30.37 -34.91
C GLY A 226 -22.24 -31.40 -33.84
N TYR A 227 -23.24 -31.88 -33.12
CA TYR A 227 -23.04 -32.93 -32.11
C TYR A 227 -22.61 -34.24 -32.78
N HIS A 228 -21.33 -34.58 -32.66
CA HIS A 228 -20.78 -35.86 -33.10
C HIS A 228 -20.12 -36.54 -31.90
N VAL A 229 -20.69 -37.67 -31.47
CA VAL A 229 -20.04 -38.55 -30.49
C VAL A 229 -19.21 -39.57 -31.27
N PRO A 230 -17.88 -39.54 -31.18
CA PRO A 230 -17.02 -40.56 -31.77
C PRO A 230 -17.47 -41.94 -31.28
N ALA A 231 -17.37 -42.97 -32.13
CA ALA A 231 -17.80 -44.32 -31.77
C ALA A 231 -17.17 -44.83 -30.45
N ALA A 232 -15.94 -44.41 -30.15
CA ALA A 232 -15.22 -44.74 -28.91
C ALA A 232 -15.77 -44.09 -27.63
N GLN A 233 -16.57 -43.03 -27.75
CA GLN A 233 -17.18 -42.30 -26.63
C GLN A 233 -18.69 -42.56 -26.51
N ARG A 234 -19.25 -43.36 -27.41
CA ARG A 234 -20.63 -43.84 -27.25
C ARG A 234 -20.66 -44.73 -26.02
N ALA A 235 -21.64 -44.54 -25.15
CA ALA A 235 -21.83 -45.41 -24.01
C ALA A 235 -21.92 -46.86 -24.50
N SER A 236 -21.05 -47.73 -24.01
CA SER A 236 -21.22 -49.16 -24.21
C SER A 236 -22.52 -49.58 -23.52
N GLU A 237 -23.22 -50.56 -24.08
CA GLU A 237 -24.40 -51.12 -23.40
C GLU A 237 -24.02 -51.73 -22.03
N ASP A 238 -22.74 -52.04 -21.83
CA ASP A 238 -22.17 -52.59 -20.59
C ASP A 238 -21.73 -51.52 -19.56
N ASN A 239 -22.07 -50.24 -19.73
CA ASN A 239 -21.66 -49.20 -18.78
C ASN A 239 -22.52 -49.26 -17.48
N PRO A 240 -21.93 -49.57 -16.31
CA PRO A 240 -22.68 -49.73 -15.05
C PRO A 240 -23.25 -48.41 -14.49
N LEU A 241 -22.93 -47.27 -15.10
CA LEU A 241 -23.44 -45.94 -14.71
C LEU A 241 -24.58 -45.44 -15.62
N ARG A 242 -25.08 -46.28 -16.52
CA ARG A 242 -26.22 -45.93 -17.38
C ARG A 242 -27.50 -45.87 -16.52
N LEU A 243 -27.91 -44.66 -16.14
CA LEU A 243 -29.23 -44.42 -15.57
C LEU A 243 -30.27 -44.56 -16.69
N GLU A 244 -31.10 -45.60 -16.59
CA GLU A 244 -32.32 -45.72 -17.40
C GLU A 244 -33.29 -44.62 -16.98
N TYR A 245 -33.67 -43.76 -17.94
CA TYR A 245 -34.73 -42.76 -17.82
C TYR A 245 -35.80 -43.07 -18.87
#